data_AF-U1NVD6-F1
#
_entry.id   AF-U1NVD6-F1
#
_cell.length_a   1.000
_cell.length_b   1.000
_cell.length_c   1.000
_cell.angle_alpha   90.00
_cell.angle_beta   90.00
_cell.angle_gamma   90.00
#
_symmetry.space_group_name_H-M   'P 1'
#
loop_
_entity.id
_entity.type
_entity.pdbx_description
1 polymer ?
#
loop_
_entity_poly.entity_id
_entity_poly.type
_entity_poly.pdbx_seq_one_letter_code
_entity_poly.pdbx_strand_id
1 'polypeptide(L)' 'MSVTGVCQICEHRVAEYSCDRCGATVCAFDYDGEMGFCADCARKGQTRQPAWRYVPAVSRAGVETGRAE' A
#
# COMPACT_ATOMS: atom_id res chain seq x y z
N MET A 1 2.89 33.81 8.42
CA MET A 1 2.28 32.58 8.96
C MET A 1 2.83 31.42 8.15
N SER A 2 3.73 30.62 8.73
CA SER A 2 4.41 29.53 8.02
C SER A 2 4.35 28.30 8.91
N VAL A 3 3.45 27.36 8.62
CA VAL A 3 3.43 26.08 9.32
C VAL A 3 4.64 25.30 8.82
N THR A 4 5.72 25.29 9.60
CA THR A 4 6.88 24.46 9.31
C THR A 4 6.52 22.99 9.55
N GLY A 5 6.09 22.34 8.47
CA GLY A 5 6.53 21.03 8.04
C GLY A 5 6.54 19.91 9.09
N VAL A 6 5.42 19.65 9.75
CA VAL A 6 5.21 18.36 10.44
C VAL A 6 4.43 17.41 9.55
N CYS A 7 4.67 16.12 9.71
CA CYS A 7 4.01 15.06 8.96
C CYS A 7 2.50 15.17 9.15
N GLN A 8 1.77 15.32 8.05
CA GLN A 8 0.31 15.44 8.06
C GLN A 8 -0.42 14.12 8.40
N ILE A 9 0.32 13.04 8.66
CA ILE A 9 -0.23 11.71 9.01
C ILE A 9 -0.10 11.45 10.50
N CYS A 10 1.11 11.54 11.04
CA CYS A 10 1.36 11.27 12.46
C CYS A 10 1.40 12.54 13.33
N GLU A 11 1.47 13.72 12.71
CA GLU A 11 1.49 15.04 13.36
C GLU A 11 2.55 15.22 14.46
N HIS A 12 3.54 14.33 14.48
CA HIS A 12 4.52 14.24 15.56
C HIS A 12 5.95 14.40 15.03
N ARG A 13 6.22 13.90 13.83
CA ARG A 13 7.54 13.98 13.20
C ARG A 13 7.61 15.12 12.19
N VAL A 14 8.82 15.62 11.94
CA VAL A 14 9.09 16.59 10.87
C VAL A 14 8.84 15.92 9.52
N ALA A 15 8.20 16.65 8.62
CA ALA A 15 8.00 16.21 7.25
C ALA A 15 9.28 16.45 6.45
N GLU A 16 9.74 15.38 5.79
CA GLU A 16 10.96 15.38 4.98
C GLU A 16 10.65 15.11 3.49
N TYR A 17 9.50 14.48 3.22
CA TYR A 17 9.06 14.08 1.90
C TYR A 17 7.70 14.69 1.57
N SER A 18 7.45 14.92 0.29
CA SER A 18 6.13 15.31 -0.23
C SER A 18 5.52 14.19 -1.06
N CYS A 19 4.26 13.87 -0.81
CA CYS A 19 3.53 12.89 -1.60
C CYS A 19 3.12 13.48 -2.96
N ASP A 20 3.56 12.87 -4.06
CA ASP A 20 3.21 13.32 -5.42
C ASP A 20 1.71 13.16 -5.76
N ARG A 21 1.00 12.31 -5.01
CA ARG A 21 -0.43 12.04 -5.27
C ARG A 21 -1.37 13.04 -4.61
N CYS A 22 -1.12 13.40 -3.36
CA CYS A 22 -2.01 14.29 -2.60
C CYS A 22 -1.37 15.62 -2.22
N GLY A 23 -0.06 15.81 -2.48
CA GLY A 23 0.69 17.00 -2.09
C GLY A 23 1.00 17.10 -0.59
N ALA A 24 0.64 16.09 0.21
CA ALA A 24 0.86 16.12 1.65
C ALA A 24 2.34 15.90 2.00
N THR A 25 2.82 16.67 2.98
CA THR A 25 4.17 16.54 3.54
C THR A 25 4.19 15.49 4.65
N VAL A 26 5.09 14.52 4.54
CA VAL A 26 5.17 13.34 5.42
C VAL A 26 6.60 13.06 5.85
N CYS A 27 6.75 12.38 6.99
CA CYS A 27 8.06 11.94 7.49
C CYS A 27 8.53 10.68 6.77
N ALA A 28 9.83 10.35 6.87
CA ALA A 28 10.42 9.14 6.27
C ALA A 28 9.67 7.83 6.62
N PHE A 29 9.05 7.78 7.80
CA PHE A 29 8.31 6.61 8.27
C PHE A 29 6.96 6.42 7.57
N ASP A 30 6.27 7.53 7.28
CA ASP A 30 4.96 7.53 6.65
C ASP A 30 5.05 7.75 5.12
N TYR A 31 6.28 7.78 4.57
CA TYR A 31 6.58 7.87 3.15
C TYR A 31 6.92 6.49 2.60
N ASP A 32 6.18 6.05 1.58
CA ASP A 32 6.42 4.82 0.85
C ASP A 32 7.39 5.12 -0.30
N GLY A 33 8.66 4.80 -0.11
CA GLY A 33 9.72 5.05 -1.09
C GLY A 33 9.63 4.17 -2.34
N GLU A 34 8.95 3.02 -2.28
CA GLU A 34 8.74 2.17 -3.46
C GLU A 34 7.72 2.79 -4.42
N MET A 35 6.63 3.36 -3.88
CA MET A 35 5.58 3.98 -4.69
C MET A 35 5.72 5.50 -4.84
N GLY A 36 6.62 6.14 -4.08
CA GLY A 36 6.77 7.60 -4.04
C GLY A 36 5.59 8.33 -3.39
N PHE A 37 4.77 7.63 -2.60
CA PHE A 37 3.52 8.15 -2.05
C PHE A 37 3.50 8.07 -0.52
N CYS A 38 2.62 8.82 0.14
CA CYS A 38 2.41 8.62 1.57
C CYS A 38 1.67 7.31 1.87
N ALA A 39 1.83 6.76 3.08
CA ALA A 39 1.26 5.49 3.53
C ALA A 39 -0.26 5.39 3.31
N ASP A 40 -1.00 6.49 3.42
CA ASP A 40 -2.45 6.51 3.16
C ASP A 40 -2.77 6.38 1.66
N CYS A 41 -2.05 7.12 0.81
CA CYS A 41 -2.17 7.03 -0.64
C CYS A 41 -1.71 5.67 -1.17
N ALA A 42 -0.63 5.15 -0.62
CA ALA A 42 -0.12 3.80 -0.82
C ALA A 42 -1.25 2.80 -0.56
N ARG A 43 -1.81 2.80 0.67
CA ARG A 43 -2.90 1.90 1.09
C ARG A 43 -4.14 1.97 0.20
N LYS A 44 -4.56 3.18 -0.21
CA LYS A 44 -5.69 3.37 -1.15
C LYS A 44 -5.39 2.81 -2.54
N GLY A 45 -4.14 2.84 -3.00
CA GLY A 45 -3.71 2.25 -4.28
C GLY A 45 -3.75 0.71 -4.28
N GLN A 46 -3.44 0.08 -3.15
CA GLN A 46 -3.41 -1.39 -3.01
C GLN A 46 -4.80 -2.02 -3.01
N THR A 47 -5.85 -1.25 -2.75
CA THR A 47 -7.25 -1.72 -2.75
C THR A 47 -7.75 -2.18 -4.14
N ARG A 48 -6.96 -1.98 -5.22
CA ARG A 48 -7.22 -2.60 -6.54
C ARG A 48 -6.61 -3.99 -6.71
N GLN A 49 -6.08 -4.59 -5.65
CA GLN A 49 -5.63 -5.99 -5.66
C GLN A 49 -6.58 -6.84 -4.79
N PRO A 50 -7.61 -7.47 -5.38
CA PRO A 50 -8.35 -8.50 -4.65
C PRO A 50 -7.40 -9.66 -4.30
N ALA A 51 -7.45 -10.11 -3.06
CA ALA A 51 -6.54 -11.07 -2.42
C ALA A 51 -6.43 -12.47 -3.10
N TRP A 52 -7.13 -12.74 -4.21
CA TRP A 52 -7.05 -14.03 -4.91
C TRP A 52 -5.79 -14.22 -5.78
N ARG A 53 -4.94 -13.18 -5.93
CA ARG A 53 -3.68 -13.29 -6.68
C ARG A 53 -2.48 -13.69 -5.81
N TYR A 54 -2.56 -13.65 -4.48
CA TYR A 54 -1.54 -14.29 -3.64
C TYR A 54 -1.87 -15.76 -3.47
N VAL A 55 -1.70 -16.52 -4.56
CA VAL A 55 -1.54 -17.98 -4.48
C VAL A 55 -0.04 -18.24 -4.35
N PRO A 56 0.50 -18.58 -3.17
CA PRO A 56 1.72 -19.37 -3.16
C PRO A 56 1.45 -20.61 -4.02
N ALA A 57 2.42 -21.00 -4.85
CA ALA A 57 2.33 -22.08 -5.84
C ALA A 57 2.16 -23.47 -5.18
N VAL A 58 1.08 -23.68 -4.43
CA VAL A 58 0.75 -24.95 -3.78
C VAL A 58 -0.60 -25.44 -4.28
N SER A 59 -0.51 -26.39 -5.21
CA SER A 59 -1.44 -27.50 -5.42
C SER A 59 -2.80 -27.20 -6.07
N ARG A 60 -2.79 -26.99 -7.39
CA ARG A 60 -3.91 -27.37 -8.27
C ARG A 60 -3.70 -28.78 -8.82
N ALA A 61 -3.82 -29.80 -7.98
CA ALA A 61 -3.85 -31.20 -8.42
C ALA A 61 -5.07 -31.89 -7.80
N GLY A 62 -6.02 -32.32 -8.66
CA GLY A 62 -7.01 -33.35 -8.30
C GLY A 62 -8.48 -32.89 -8.19
N VAL A 63 -9.08 -32.37 -9.25
CA VAL A 63 -10.51 -32.64 -9.51
C VAL A 63 -10.54 -33.89 -10.37
N GLU A 64 -10.67 -35.04 -9.73
CA GLU A 64 -10.92 -36.32 -10.37
C GLU A 64 -12.43 -36.49 -10.55
N THR A 65 -12.94 -35.98 -11.67
CA THR A 65 -14.24 -36.38 -12.18
C THR A 65 -14.12 -37.81 -12.73
N GLY A 66 -14.49 -38.79 -11.91
CA GLY A 66 -14.62 -40.20 -12.31
C GLY A 66 -16.03 -40.71 -12.05
N ARG A 67 -16.90 -40.56 -13.05
CA ARG A 67 -18.23 -41.20 -13.19
C ARG A 67 -18.08 -42.46 -14.04
N ALA A 68 -18.57 -43.60 -13.54
CA ALA A 68 -18.98 -44.86 -14.18
C ALA A 68 -18.65 -45.97 -13.16
N GLU A 69 -19.53 -46.87 -12.73
CA GLU A 69 -20.76 -47.45 -13.26
C GLU A 69 -21.51 -48.19 -12.14
#